data_AF-T0Y8G7-F1
#
_entry.id   AF-T0Y8G7-F1
#
_cell.length_a   1.000
_cell.length_b   1.000
_cell.length_c   1.000
_cell.angle_alpha   90.00
_cell.angle_beta   90.00
_cell.angle_gamma   90.00
#
_symmetry.space_group_name_H-M   'P 1'
#
loop_
_entity.id
_entity.type
_entity.pdbx_description
1 polymer ?
#
loop_
_entity_poly.entity_id
_entity_poly.type
_entity_poly.pdbx_seq_one_letter_code
_entity_poly.pdbx_strand_id
1 'polypeptide(L)'
;MKPIEAVNDFVVKFANVNGSGSASANELFAKSILRMGVPVSPRNIFPSNIQGLPTWYEVRVTEAGHLGRRGGVDLMVAMNPQTWDADLAEIEPGGYLFYDSTRPLPASKFRADVSVISMPLTEICNRTYDDPRQRQLFKNIMYVGALAALLHIDLGVIEALIAQQYKSKEKLLDANVHALHLGHDYATQHLPAIGLGVRRRRRGRSHLHRWQQRRGAGLRVRRRQRLRVVSDHALVVAGGSLSRSTARSCASIPTPAETATPSCRPRTRSPRSAWWSAPDGTAHAPSPPPPVPASR
;
A
#
# COMPACT_ATOMS: atom_id res chain seq x y z
N MET A 1 3.84 30.99 7.09
CA MET A 1 5.02 30.11 7.15
C MET A 1 5.45 29.78 5.73
N LYS A 2 6.75 29.60 5.45
CA LYS A 2 7.21 29.28 4.08
C LYS A 2 6.91 27.79 3.77
N PRO A 3 6.33 27.45 2.60
CA PRO A 3 6.16 26.05 2.20
C PRO A 3 7.49 25.29 2.09
N ILE A 4 7.46 23.98 2.33
CA ILE A 4 8.64 23.10 2.23
C ILE A 4 9.07 22.99 0.76
N GLU A 5 10.35 23.21 0.51
CA GLU A 5 10.99 23.05 -0.81
C GLU A 5 12.05 21.95 -0.72
N ALA A 6 11.87 20.87 -1.48
CA ALA A 6 12.80 19.74 -1.47
C ALA A 6 12.78 18.94 -2.78
N VAL A 7 13.96 18.51 -3.23
CA VAL A 7 14.10 17.66 -4.42
C VAL A 7 14.75 16.34 -4.01
N ASN A 8 14.09 15.22 -4.31
CA ASN A 8 14.54 13.88 -3.95
C ASN A 8 14.81 13.66 -2.45
N ASP A 9 14.24 14.46 -1.54
CA ASP A 9 14.36 14.27 -0.09
C ASP A 9 13.10 14.72 0.65
N PHE A 10 12.08 13.86 0.65
CA PHE A 10 10.79 14.14 1.27
C PHE A 10 10.01 12.86 1.58
N VAL A 11 8.97 12.98 2.41
CA VAL A 11 8.08 11.90 2.81
C VAL A 11 6.67 12.17 2.30
N VAL A 12 6.15 11.23 1.51
CA VAL A 12 4.74 11.20 1.09
C VAL A 12 4.02 10.13 1.89
N LYS A 13 2.91 10.48 2.55
CA LYS A 13 2.06 9.51 3.25
C LYS A 13 0.68 9.49 2.60
N PHE A 14 0.21 8.29 2.28
CA PHE A 14 -1.12 8.05 1.75
C PHE A 14 -2.01 7.52 2.87
N ALA A 15 -3.14 8.18 3.12
CA ALA A 15 -4.16 7.73 4.05
C ALA A 15 -5.41 7.33 3.25
N ASN A 16 -5.54 6.03 2.99
CA ASN A 16 -6.61 5.49 2.13
C ASN A 16 -7.59 4.61 2.94
N VAL A 17 -8.72 4.28 2.31
CA VAL A 17 -9.64 3.27 2.83
C VAL A 17 -9.12 1.87 2.49
N ASN A 18 -9.04 0.96 3.46
CA ASN A 18 -8.62 -0.41 3.21
C ASN A 18 -9.63 -1.16 2.32
N GLY A 19 -9.14 -1.90 1.33
CA GLY A 19 -9.95 -2.55 0.30
C GLY A 19 -10.30 -1.66 -0.91
N SER A 20 -9.88 -0.39 -0.92
CA SER A 20 -10.13 0.53 -2.04
C SER A 20 -9.38 0.18 -3.33
N GLY A 21 -8.32 -0.64 -3.24
CA GLY A 21 -7.38 -0.90 -4.34
C GLY A 21 -6.12 -0.02 -4.29
N SER A 22 -6.02 0.89 -3.31
CA SER A 22 -4.92 1.86 -3.17
C SER A 22 -3.52 1.25 -3.07
N ALA A 23 -3.38 0.04 -2.53
CA ALA A 23 -2.07 -0.63 -2.40
C ALA A 23 -1.34 -0.75 -3.74
N SER A 24 -2.06 -1.08 -4.82
CA SER A 24 -1.48 -1.22 -6.16
C SER A 24 -1.06 0.13 -6.75
N ALA A 25 -1.86 1.18 -6.57
CA ALA A 25 -1.57 2.53 -7.03
C ALA A 25 -0.39 3.16 -6.24
N ASN A 26 -0.35 2.96 -4.93
CA ASN A 26 0.74 3.46 -4.08
C ASN A 26 2.07 2.74 -4.37
N GLU A 27 2.01 1.44 -4.70
CA GLU A 27 3.19 0.71 -5.17
C GLU A 27 3.64 1.20 -6.56
N LEU A 28 2.71 1.51 -7.46
CA LEU A 28 2.99 2.12 -8.77
C LEU A 28 3.72 3.47 -8.61
N PHE A 29 3.24 4.32 -7.71
CA PHE A 29 3.89 5.59 -7.34
C PHE A 29 5.31 5.38 -6.81
N ALA A 30 5.53 4.48 -5.86
CA ALA A 30 6.88 4.23 -5.34
C ALA A 30 7.83 3.67 -6.42
N LYS A 31 7.32 2.78 -7.28
CA LYS A 31 8.10 2.17 -8.37
C LYS A 31 8.48 3.18 -9.45
N SER A 32 7.63 4.16 -9.76
CA SER A 32 7.94 5.16 -10.78
C SER A 32 9.15 6.02 -10.38
N ILE A 33 9.18 6.49 -9.14
CA ILE A 33 10.31 7.23 -8.55
C ILE A 33 11.59 6.38 -8.57
N LEU A 34 11.49 5.11 -8.17
CA LEU A 34 12.62 4.17 -8.22
C LEU A 34 13.12 3.97 -9.66
N ARG A 35 12.21 3.90 -10.64
CA ARG A 35 12.54 3.71 -12.06
C ARG A 35 13.16 4.95 -12.69
N MET A 36 12.91 6.14 -12.12
CA MET A 36 13.63 7.38 -12.38
C MET A 36 15.02 7.44 -11.73
N GLY A 37 15.43 6.40 -10.98
CA GLY A 37 16.76 6.27 -10.40
C GLY A 37 16.91 6.87 -9.00
N VAL A 38 15.82 7.30 -8.37
CA VAL A 38 15.83 7.87 -7.02
C VAL A 38 15.44 6.79 -6.01
N PRO A 39 16.26 6.48 -4.99
CA PRO A 39 15.89 5.50 -3.97
C PRO A 39 14.65 5.93 -3.19
N VAL A 40 13.82 4.93 -2.86
CA VAL A 40 12.65 5.11 -1.99
C VAL A 40 12.62 4.02 -0.93
N SER A 41 12.17 4.38 0.28
CA SER A 41 11.87 3.43 1.36
C SER A 41 10.38 3.49 1.69
N PRO A 42 9.58 2.58 1.11
CA PRO A 42 8.16 2.54 1.37
C PRO A 42 7.82 1.57 2.49
N ARG A 43 6.79 1.94 3.24
CA ARG A 43 6.26 1.16 4.35
C ARG A 43 4.76 1.11 4.24
N ASN A 44 4.23 -0.11 4.25
CA ASN A 44 2.81 -0.33 4.34
C ASN A 44 2.40 -0.52 5.82
N ILE A 45 1.37 0.20 6.25
CA ILE A 45 0.89 0.23 7.63
C ILE A 45 -0.58 -0.15 7.62
N PHE A 46 -0.85 -1.36 8.09
CA PHE A 46 -2.19 -1.91 8.23
C PHE A 46 -2.55 -2.00 9.71
N PRO A 47 -3.67 -1.42 10.17
CA PRO A 47 -4.24 -1.79 11.46
C PRO A 47 -4.70 -3.25 11.42
N SER A 48 -4.86 -3.88 12.58
CA SER A 48 -5.36 -5.26 12.72
C SER A 48 -6.83 -5.37 12.31
N ASN A 49 -7.14 -5.25 11.01
CA ASN A 49 -8.49 -5.37 10.48
C ASN A 49 -8.49 -5.81 8.99
N ILE A 50 -9.63 -6.36 8.54
CA ILE A 50 -9.79 -7.02 7.25
C ILE A 50 -10.26 -6.05 6.14
N GLN A 51 -11.13 -5.06 6.41
CA GLN A 51 -11.61 -4.08 5.40
C GLN A 51 -12.27 -2.82 5.99
N GLY A 52 -12.29 -1.70 5.25
CA GLY A 52 -13.09 -0.50 5.54
C GLY A 52 -12.45 0.52 6.50
N LEU A 53 -11.54 0.08 7.36
CA LEU A 53 -10.73 0.96 8.21
C LEU A 53 -9.60 1.64 7.42
N PRO A 54 -8.98 2.71 7.96
CA PRO A 54 -7.83 3.35 7.35
C PRO A 54 -6.67 2.38 7.11
N THR A 55 -5.97 2.59 6.00
CA THR A 55 -4.67 1.99 5.72
C THR A 55 -3.72 3.10 5.30
N TRP A 56 -2.48 3.01 5.75
CA TRP A 56 -1.46 4.00 5.39
C TRP A 56 -0.35 3.37 4.57
N TYR A 57 0.18 4.17 3.65
CA TYR A 57 1.39 3.84 2.91
C TYR A 57 2.31 5.05 2.97
N GLU A 58 3.48 4.89 3.59
CA GLU A 58 4.48 5.96 3.72
C GLU A 58 5.60 5.69 2.72
N VAL A 59 6.02 6.70 1.97
CA VAL A 59 7.12 6.63 1.00
C VAL A 59 8.13 7.71 1.35
N ARG A 60 9.27 7.30 1.90
CA ARG A 60 10.43 8.18 2.01
C ARG A 60 11.15 8.20 0.67
N VAL A 61 11.16 9.34 -0.01
CA VAL A 61 11.97 9.62 -1.18
C VAL A 61 13.28 10.22 -0.69
N THR A 62 14.42 9.60 -1.00
CA THR A 62 15.72 10.10 -0.52
C THR A 62 16.85 9.68 -1.45
N GLU A 63 17.54 10.66 -2.01
CA GLU A 63 18.68 10.42 -2.88
C GLU A 63 19.86 9.75 -2.14
N ALA A 64 20.03 10.07 -0.86
CA ALA A 64 21.06 9.49 0.00
C ALA A 64 20.81 7.99 0.33
N GLY A 65 19.67 7.42 -0.09
CA GLY A 65 19.39 6.00 0.06
C GLY A 65 19.07 5.54 1.48
N HIS A 66 18.65 6.45 2.36
CA HIS A 66 18.22 6.10 3.72
C HIS A 66 17.01 5.16 3.72
N LEU A 67 17.15 4.03 4.40
CA LEU A 67 16.11 2.99 4.47
C LEU A 67 15.18 3.14 5.69
N GLY A 68 15.62 3.86 6.72
CA GLY A 68 14.84 4.08 7.94
C GLY A 68 13.72 5.10 7.76
N ARG A 69 12.71 5.02 8.64
CA ARG A 69 11.68 6.07 8.76
C ARG A 69 12.34 7.39 9.16
N ARG A 70 11.93 8.50 8.55
CA ARG A 70 12.41 9.85 8.91
C ARG A 70 11.65 10.44 10.10
N GLY A 71 10.35 10.16 10.17
CA GLY A 71 9.41 10.96 10.96
C GLY A 71 8.95 12.17 10.15
N GLY A 72 7.78 12.70 10.51
CA GLY A 72 7.13 13.79 9.78
C GLY A 72 6.56 13.38 8.42
N VAL A 73 5.62 14.18 7.93
CA VAL A 73 5.03 14.04 6.58
C VAL A 73 5.12 15.37 5.86
N ASP A 74 5.79 15.40 4.71
CA ASP A 74 5.87 16.63 3.90
C ASP A 74 4.66 16.76 2.96
N LEU A 75 4.13 15.64 2.47
CA LEU A 75 2.94 15.57 1.63
C LEU A 75 2.01 14.45 2.11
N MET A 76 0.83 14.83 2.59
CA MET A 76 -0.24 13.90 2.93
C MET A 76 -1.23 13.77 1.77
N VAL A 77 -1.53 12.55 1.36
CA VAL A 77 -2.60 12.21 0.40
C VAL A 77 -3.76 11.63 1.20
N ALA A 78 -4.70 12.50 1.59
CA ALA A 78 -5.82 12.19 2.48
C ALA A 78 -7.05 11.76 1.68
N MET A 79 -7.28 10.44 1.60
CA MET A 79 -8.42 9.81 0.92
C MET A 79 -9.42 9.17 1.88
N ASN A 80 -9.13 9.13 3.17
CA ASN A 80 -10.03 8.62 4.19
C ASN A 80 -10.50 9.75 5.12
N PRO A 81 -11.80 10.09 5.15
CA PRO A 81 -12.31 11.12 6.04
C PRO A 81 -12.27 10.73 7.53
N GLN A 82 -12.22 9.43 7.87
CA GLN A 82 -12.25 8.96 9.26
C GLN A 82 -11.03 9.40 10.07
N THR A 83 -9.88 9.50 9.43
CA THR A 83 -8.59 9.81 10.07
C THR A 83 -8.12 11.22 9.78
N TRP A 84 -8.97 12.05 9.16
CA TRP A 84 -8.64 13.39 8.70
C TRP A 84 -7.86 14.21 9.72
N ASP A 85 -8.38 14.35 10.94
CA ASP A 85 -7.78 15.20 11.96
C ASP A 85 -6.40 14.67 12.40
N ALA A 86 -6.24 13.35 12.50
CA ALA A 86 -4.96 12.72 12.85
C ALA A 86 -3.94 12.81 11.71
N ASP A 87 -4.38 12.57 10.47
CA ASP A 87 -3.52 12.67 9.29
C ASP A 87 -3.04 14.11 9.07
N LEU A 88 -3.93 15.09 9.25
CA LEU A 88 -3.60 16.51 9.16
C LEU A 88 -2.62 16.96 10.24
N ALA A 89 -2.70 16.39 11.45
CA ALA A 89 -1.78 16.68 12.55
C ALA A 89 -0.35 16.15 12.30
N GLU A 90 -0.19 15.08 11.52
CA GLU A 90 1.12 14.51 11.19
C GLU A 90 1.90 15.31 10.13
N ILE A 91 1.25 16.26 9.45
CA ILE A 91 1.91 17.09 8.43
C ILE A 91 2.88 18.07 9.09
N GLU A 92 4.11 18.08 8.59
CA GLU A 92 5.13 19.05 9.02
C GLU A 92 4.67 20.48 8.72
N PRO A 93 5.02 21.47 9.57
CA PRO A 93 4.74 22.87 9.26
C PRO A 93 5.33 23.29 7.92
N GLY A 94 4.53 23.94 7.07
CA GLY A 94 4.89 24.26 5.67
C GLY A 94 4.67 23.11 4.68
N GLY A 95 4.22 21.94 5.15
CA GLY A 95 3.91 20.79 4.30
C GLY A 95 2.63 20.94 3.49
N TYR A 96 2.24 19.85 2.82
CA TYR A 96 1.19 19.83 1.82
C TYR A 96 0.10 18.81 2.16
N LEU A 97 -1.15 19.20 1.95
CA LEU A 97 -2.32 18.34 2.05
C LEU A 97 -2.97 18.19 0.68
N PHE A 98 -2.88 17.01 0.09
CA PHE A 98 -3.62 16.63 -1.10
C PHE A 98 -4.87 15.84 -0.70
N TYR A 99 -6.06 16.27 -1.13
CA TYR A 99 -7.31 15.60 -0.80
C TYR A 99 -8.35 15.68 -1.92
N ASP A 100 -9.39 14.85 -1.80
CA ASP A 100 -10.53 14.89 -2.70
C ASP A 100 -11.51 16.02 -2.34
N SER A 101 -11.51 17.08 -3.12
CA SER A 101 -12.32 18.30 -2.89
C SER A 101 -13.75 18.21 -3.43
N THR A 102 -14.19 17.05 -3.91
CA THR A 102 -15.56 16.84 -4.41
C THR A 102 -16.62 17.22 -3.38
N ARG A 103 -16.33 17.02 -2.09
CA ARG A 103 -17.17 17.50 -0.98
C ARG A 103 -16.45 18.64 -0.26
N PRO A 104 -17.06 19.83 -0.16
CA PRO A 104 -16.45 20.93 0.57
C PRO A 104 -16.34 20.58 2.06
N LEU A 105 -15.24 21.01 2.66
CA LEU A 105 -15.00 20.91 4.11
C LEU A 105 -15.00 22.32 4.71
N PRO A 106 -15.45 22.49 5.97
CA PRO A 106 -15.40 23.80 6.63
C PRO A 106 -13.95 24.25 6.81
N ALA A 107 -13.71 25.56 6.80
CA ALA A 107 -12.36 26.13 6.96
C ALA A 107 -11.65 25.66 8.26
N SER A 108 -12.42 25.38 9.31
CA SER A 108 -11.91 24.85 10.58
C SER A 108 -11.27 23.46 10.50
N LYS A 109 -11.48 22.72 9.41
CA LYS A 109 -10.85 21.42 9.15
C LYS A 109 -9.45 21.53 8.56
N PHE A 110 -8.96 22.74 8.30
CA PHE A 110 -7.64 22.97 7.71
C PHE A 110 -6.71 23.69 8.67
N ARG A 111 -5.42 23.53 8.42
CA ARG A 111 -4.33 24.19 9.16
C ARG A 111 -3.77 25.35 8.34
N ALA A 112 -3.56 26.50 8.97
CA ALA A 112 -3.06 27.71 8.31
C ALA A 112 -1.58 27.61 7.88
N ASP A 113 -0.82 26.68 8.46
CA ASP A 113 0.58 26.42 8.14
C ASP A 113 0.78 25.31 7.10
N VAL A 114 -0.30 24.75 6.54
CA VAL A 114 -0.27 23.68 5.53
C VAL A 114 -0.81 24.20 4.20
N SER A 115 -0.10 23.89 3.11
CA SER A 115 -0.53 24.20 1.75
C SER A 115 -1.55 23.17 1.25
N VAL A 116 -2.77 23.61 0.97
CA VAL A 116 -3.86 22.71 0.57
C VAL A 116 -3.90 22.55 -0.96
N ILE A 117 -3.97 21.30 -1.42
CA ILE A 117 -4.09 20.89 -2.81
C ILE A 117 -5.44 20.18 -2.99
N SER A 118 -6.40 20.91 -3.54
CA SER A 118 -7.78 20.49 -3.70
C SER A 118 -8.01 19.86 -5.08
N MET A 119 -8.23 18.54 -5.15
CA MET A 119 -8.50 17.86 -6.42
C MET A 119 -9.88 17.16 -6.38
N PRO A 120 -10.82 17.47 -7.29
CA PRO A 120 -12.17 16.89 -7.26
C PRO A 120 -12.20 15.49 -7.91
N LEU A 121 -11.47 14.55 -7.32
CA LEU A 121 -11.26 13.20 -7.85
C LEU A 121 -12.55 12.42 -8.04
N THR A 122 -13.45 12.45 -7.04
CA THR A 122 -14.73 11.73 -7.14
C THR A 122 -15.63 12.34 -8.21
N GLU A 123 -15.64 13.67 -8.34
CA GLU A 123 -16.40 14.36 -9.39
C GLU A 123 -15.92 13.93 -10.79
N ILE A 124 -14.61 13.99 -11.04
CA ILE A 124 -14.02 13.60 -12.33
C ILE A 124 -14.32 12.11 -12.61
N CYS A 125 -14.15 11.24 -11.62
CA CYS A 125 -14.45 9.81 -11.77
C CYS A 125 -15.93 9.56 -12.08
N ASN A 126 -16.85 10.24 -11.39
CA ASN A 126 -18.29 10.06 -11.60
C ASN A 126 -18.75 10.52 -12.97
N ARG A 127 -18.14 11.59 -13.51
CA ARG A 127 -18.42 12.08 -14.87
C ARG A 127 -17.86 11.18 -15.97
N THR A 128 -16.77 10.46 -15.67
CA THR A 128 -16.02 9.69 -16.68
C THR A 128 -16.46 8.23 -16.76
N TYR A 129 -16.79 7.61 -15.63
CA TYR A 129 -17.06 6.18 -15.54
C TYR A 129 -18.47 5.94 -15.02
N ASP A 130 -19.17 4.94 -15.55
CA ASP A 130 -20.50 4.54 -15.07
C ASP A 130 -20.42 3.50 -13.94
N ASP A 131 -19.50 2.54 -14.07
CA ASP A 131 -19.38 1.42 -13.13
C ASP A 131 -18.79 1.86 -11.76
N PRO A 132 -19.48 1.60 -10.63
CA PRO A 132 -19.00 1.99 -9.30
C PRO A 132 -17.64 1.40 -8.92
N ARG A 133 -17.33 0.17 -9.36
CA ARG A 133 -16.07 -0.49 -9.04
C ARG A 133 -14.91 0.13 -9.84
N GLN A 134 -15.14 0.49 -11.09
CA GLN A 134 -14.20 1.26 -11.91
C GLN A 134 -13.93 2.64 -11.30
N ARG A 135 -14.97 3.38 -10.88
CA ARG A 135 -14.81 4.67 -10.17
C ARG A 135 -13.89 4.53 -8.97
N GLN A 136 -14.11 3.51 -8.13
CA GLN A 136 -13.29 3.26 -6.95
C GLN A 136 -11.82 2.96 -7.29
N LEU A 137 -11.57 2.11 -8.28
CA LEU A 137 -10.23 1.69 -8.66
C LEU A 137 -9.45 2.81 -9.39
N PHE A 138 -10.08 3.45 -10.36
CA PHE A 138 -9.46 4.46 -11.20
C PHE A 138 -9.24 5.78 -10.49
N LYS A 139 -10.03 6.09 -9.45
CA LYS A 139 -9.73 7.19 -8.52
C LYS A 139 -8.31 7.10 -7.97
N ASN A 140 -7.83 5.88 -7.69
CA ASN A 140 -6.47 5.72 -7.15
C ASN A 140 -5.38 6.00 -8.19
N ILE A 141 -5.61 5.59 -9.44
CA ILE A 141 -4.68 5.86 -10.54
C ILE A 141 -4.69 7.35 -10.91
N MET A 142 -5.86 7.99 -10.83
CA MET A 142 -6.03 9.41 -11.10
C MET A 142 -5.21 10.28 -10.15
N TYR A 143 -5.22 10.01 -8.84
CA TYR A 143 -4.33 10.78 -7.95
C TYR A 143 -2.85 10.48 -8.21
N VAL A 144 -2.47 9.28 -8.65
CA VAL A 144 -1.08 9.00 -9.04
C VAL A 144 -0.67 9.86 -10.25
N GLY A 145 -1.57 10.06 -11.21
CA GLY A 145 -1.37 10.97 -12.34
C GLY A 145 -1.20 12.42 -11.88
N ALA A 146 -2.06 12.89 -10.96
CA ALA A 146 -1.95 14.23 -10.40
C ALA A 146 -0.62 14.44 -9.64
N LEU A 147 -0.23 13.46 -8.82
CA LEU A 147 1.06 13.48 -8.14
C LEU A 147 2.24 13.43 -9.11
N ALA A 148 2.08 12.81 -10.28
CA ALA A 148 3.11 12.82 -11.29
C ALA A 148 3.36 14.23 -11.85
N ALA A 149 2.29 14.99 -12.11
CA ALA A 149 2.39 16.39 -12.52
C ALA A 149 3.02 17.25 -11.40
N LEU A 150 2.49 17.14 -10.18
CA LEU A 150 2.91 17.96 -9.03
C LEU A 150 4.36 17.71 -8.60
N LEU A 151 4.82 16.45 -8.64
CA LEU A 151 6.16 16.05 -8.19
C LEU A 151 7.15 15.86 -9.34
N HIS A 152 6.79 16.24 -10.58
CA HIS A 152 7.64 16.10 -11.76
C HIS A 152 8.10 14.65 -12.03
N ILE A 153 7.22 13.68 -11.79
CA ILE A 153 7.47 12.27 -12.11
C ILE A 153 7.20 12.06 -13.60
N ASP A 154 8.15 11.45 -14.30
CA ASP A 154 8.06 11.14 -15.74
C ASP A 154 6.84 10.25 -16.02
N LEU A 155 5.84 10.78 -16.74
CA LEU A 155 4.58 10.09 -17.02
C LEU A 155 4.80 8.81 -17.84
N GLY A 156 5.73 8.83 -18.79
CA GLY A 156 6.08 7.66 -19.62
C GLY A 156 6.69 6.53 -18.79
N VAL A 157 7.33 6.84 -17.65
CA VAL A 157 7.77 5.80 -16.70
C VAL A 157 6.58 5.10 -16.05
N ILE A 158 5.53 5.84 -15.70
CA ILE A 158 4.33 5.29 -15.08
C ILE A 158 3.55 4.45 -16.09
N GLU A 159 3.36 4.95 -17.31
CA GLU A 159 2.72 4.22 -18.41
C GLU A 159 3.43 2.88 -18.69
N ALA A 160 4.77 2.89 -18.76
CA ALA A 160 5.55 1.67 -18.95
C ALA A 160 5.35 0.65 -17.80
N LEU A 161 5.16 1.13 -16.56
CA LEU A 161 4.87 0.26 -15.41
C LEU A 161 3.43 -0.29 -15.47
N ILE A 162 2.45 0.51 -15.89
CA ILE A 162 1.07 0.08 -16.13
C ILE A 162 1.06 -1.01 -17.23
N ALA A 163 1.74 -0.77 -18.35
CA ALA A 163 1.84 -1.72 -19.44
C ALA A 163 2.46 -3.07 -19.00
N GLN A 164 3.48 -3.03 -18.14
CA GLN A 164 4.07 -4.24 -17.55
C GLN A 164 3.08 -5.00 -16.65
N GLN A 165 2.31 -4.28 -15.84
CA GLN A 165 1.35 -4.88 -14.90
C GLN A 165 0.14 -5.51 -15.60
N TYR A 166 -0.30 -4.92 -16.73
CA TYR A 166 -1.51 -5.32 -17.45
C TYR A 166 -1.24 -5.89 -18.85
N LYS A 167 -0.03 -6.41 -19.10
CA LYS A 167 0.42 -6.92 -20.42
C LYS A 167 -0.55 -7.91 -21.11
N SER A 168 -1.34 -8.66 -20.36
CA SER A 168 -2.32 -9.63 -20.89
C SER A 168 -3.77 -9.18 -20.77
N LYS A 169 -4.01 -7.90 -20.44
CA LYS A 169 -5.34 -7.34 -20.15
C LYS A 169 -5.47 -5.96 -20.79
N GLU A 170 -5.48 -5.89 -22.12
CA GLU A 170 -5.48 -4.65 -22.91
C GLU A 170 -6.54 -3.65 -22.47
N LYS A 171 -7.81 -4.07 -22.34
CA LYS A 171 -8.89 -3.19 -21.86
C LYS A 171 -8.61 -2.55 -20.50
N LEU A 172 -7.93 -3.26 -19.59
CA LEU A 172 -7.55 -2.70 -18.28
C LEU A 172 -6.34 -1.78 -18.41
N LEU A 173 -5.40 -2.10 -19.30
CA LEU A 173 -4.26 -1.22 -19.58
C LEU A 173 -4.76 0.15 -20.03
N ASP A 174 -5.58 0.19 -21.08
CA ASP A 174 -6.08 1.45 -21.66
C ASP A 174 -6.86 2.26 -20.64
N ALA A 175 -7.72 1.61 -19.84
CA ALA A 175 -8.50 2.28 -18.81
C ALA A 175 -7.64 2.86 -17.67
N ASN A 176 -6.57 2.15 -17.26
CA ASN A 176 -5.64 2.68 -16.26
C ASN A 176 -4.80 3.84 -16.82
N VAL A 177 -4.34 3.74 -18.07
CA VAL A 177 -3.60 4.83 -18.74
C VAL A 177 -4.50 6.06 -18.88
N HIS A 178 -5.74 5.90 -19.33
CA HIS A 178 -6.69 7.01 -19.41
C HIS A 178 -6.93 7.68 -18.04
N ALA A 179 -7.15 6.89 -16.98
CA ALA A 179 -7.29 7.43 -15.62
C ALA A 179 -6.05 8.21 -15.15
N LEU A 180 -4.85 7.74 -15.52
CA LEU A 180 -3.59 8.42 -15.21
C LEU A 180 -3.53 9.80 -15.87
N HIS A 181 -3.82 9.89 -17.17
CA HIS A 181 -3.83 11.15 -17.91
C HIS A 181 -4.87 12.13 -17.36
N LEU A 182 -6.09 11.68 -17.08
CA LEU A 182 -7.12 12.56 -16.49
C LEU A 182 -6.64 13.27 -15.22
N GLY A 183 -5.92 12.55 -14.36
CA GLY A 183 -5.38 13.13 -13.14
C GLY A 183 -4.22 14.07 -13.39
N HIS A 184 -3.29 13.67 -14.26
CA HIS A 184 -2.13 14.46 -14.64
C HIS A 184 -2.53 15.78 -15.32
N ASP A 185 -3.45 15.72 -16.28
CA ASP A 185 -3.87 16.86 -17.08
C ASP A 185 -4.67 17.85 -16.24
N TYR A 186 -5.59 17.35 -15.39
CA TYR A 186 -6.30 18.20 -14.45
C TYR A 186 -5.33 18.92 -13.51
N ALA A 187 -4.37 18.20 -12.95
CA ALA A 187 -3.38 18.77 -12.05
C ALA A 187 -2.53 19.85 -12.72
N THR A 188 -2.07 19.60 -13.94
CA THR A 188 -1.26 20.54 -14.73
C THR A 188 -2.02 21.83 -15.05
N GLN A 189 -3.32 21.73 -15.31
CA GLN A 189 -4.15 22.86 -15.72
C GLN A 189 -4.72 23.69 -14.56
N HIS A 190 -4.98 23.06 -13.41
CA HIS A 190 -5.80 23.68 -12.35
C HIS A 190 -5.12 23.76 -10.99
N LEU A 191 -4.08 22.96 -10.73
CA LEU A 191 -3.46 22.90 -9.40
C LEU A 191 -2.20 23.77 -9.35
N PRO A 192 -1.93 24.42 -8.21
CA PRO A 192 -0.71 25.20 -8.06
C PRO A 192 0.52 24.30 -8.04
N ALA A 193 1.64 24.84 -8.54
CA ALA A 193 2.95 24.21 -8.37
C ALA A 193 3.30 24.12 -6.87
N ILE A 194 4.10 23.12 -6.52
CA ILE A 194 4.56 22.87 -5.15
C ILE A 194 6.08 22.86 -5.08
N GLY A 195 6.64 23.00 -3.88
CA GLY A 195 8.09 23.03 -3.65
C GLY A 195 8.75 21.64 -3.62
N LEU A 196 7.96 20.56 -3.63
CA LEU A 196 8.45 19.18 -3.64
C LEU A 196 8.61 18.66 -5.06
N GLY A 197 9.68 17.92 -5.34
CA GLY A 197 9.89 17.37 -6.68
C GLY A 197 10.83 16.18 -6.76
N VAL A 198 10.67 15.38 -7.81
CA VAL A 198 11.53 14.26 -8.15
C VAL A 198 12.37 14.64 -9.37
N ARG A 199 13.69 14.56 -9.23
CA ARG A 199 14.62 14.76 -10.34
C ARG A 199 15.30 13.45 -10.71
N ARG A 200 15.14 13.04 -11.97
CA ARG A 200 15.73 11.82 -12.52
C ARG A 200 17.24 11.76 -12.24
N ARG A 201 17.73 10.60 -11.82
CA ARG A 201 19.16 10.33 -11.62
C ARG A 201 19.67 9.30 -12.62
N ARG A 202 20.89 9.53 -13.13
CA ARG A 202 21.58 8.57 -14.00
C ARG A 202 21.86 7.29 -13.20
N ARG A 203 21.61 6.13 -13.80
CA ARG A 203 21.85 4.82 -13.18
C ARG A 203 23.35 4.61 -12.94
N GLY A 204 23.84 4.95 -11.75
CA GLY A 204 25.06 4.34 -11.22
C GLY A 204 24.79 2.87 -10.86
N ARG A 205 25.70 1.96 -11.24
CA ARG A 205 25.50 0.49 -11.19
C ARG A 205 25.22 -0.10 -9.78
N SER A 206 25.28 0.64 -8.68
CA SER A 206 25.51 0.04 -7.35
C SER A 206 24.33 -0.08 -6.36
N HIS A 207 23.18 0.60 -6.51
CA HIS A 207 22.26 0.72 -5.34
C HIS A 207 20.80 0.24 -5.49
N LEU A 208 20.35 -0.24 -6.65
CA LEU A 208 18.93 -0.59 -6.83
C LEU A 208 18.53 -2.02 -6.36
N HIS A 209 19.48 -2.85 -5.92
CA HIS A 209 19.23 -4.28 -5.69
C HIS A 209 18.60 -4.66 -4.35
N ARG A 210 18.15 -3.71 -3.53
CA ARG A 210 17.69 -4.02 -2.16
C ARG A 210 16.20 -3.79 -1.90
N TRP A 211 15.36 -3.94 -2.93
CA TRP A 211 13.91 -3.85 -2.77
C TRP A 211 13.26 -5.23 -2.63
N GLN A 212 13.38 -5.79 -1.42
CA GLN A 212 12.40 -6.63 -0.71
C GLN A 212 13.10 -7.38 0.43
N GLN A 213 13.03 -6.83 1.64
CA GLN A 213 13.47 -7.55 2.83
C GLN A 213 12.71 -8.89 3.02
N ARG A 214 11.49 -9.04 2.45
CA ARG A 214 10.70 -10.28 2.55
C ARG A 214 11.00 -11.33 1.46
N ARG A 215 11.22 -10.94 0.19
CA ARG A 215 11.70 -11.88 -0.85
C ARG A 215 13.20 -12.22 -0.71
N GLY A 216 13.99 -11.30 -0.12
CA GLY A 216 15.41 -11.49 0.14
C GLY A 216 15.71 -12.56 1.21
N ALA A 217 14.81 -12.75 2.18
CA ALA A 217 14.91 -13.86 3.12
C ALA A 217 14.76 -15.22 2.41
N GLY A 218 13.76 -15.36 1.52
CA GLY A 218 13.61 -16.54 0.67
C GLY A 218 14.80 -16.77 -0.29
N LEU A 219 15.40 -15.70 -0.84
CA LEU A 219 16.61 -15.81 -1.66
C LEU A 219 17.89 -16.14 -0.85
N ARG A 220 18.00 -15.72 0.41
CA ARG A 220 19.13 -16.09 1.30
C ARG A 220 19.03 -17.52 1.80
N VAL A 221 17.81 -18.03 2.05
CA VAL A 221 17.56 -19.47 2.28
C VAL A 221 18.02 -20.28 1.07
N ARG A 222 17.93 -19.72 -0.15
CA ARG A 222 18.42 -20.34 -1.39
C ARG A 222 19.95 -20.50 -1.48
N ARG A 223 20.75 -19.70 -0.74
CA ARG A 223 22.22 -19.67 -0.87
C ARG A 223 22.98 -20.31 0.29
N ARG A 224 22.33 -20.61 1.42
CA ARG A 224 22.96 -21.35 2.53
C ARG A 224 22.01 -22.43 3.04
N GLN A 225 22.25 -23.66 2.56
CA GLN A 225 21.85 -24.95 3.14
C GLN A 225 20.38 -25.42 3.00
N ARG A 226 20.30 -26.75 2.80
CA ARG A 226 19.16 -27.67 2.68
C ARG A 226 17.99 -27.36 3.63
N LEU A 227 16.98 -26.61 3.18
CA LEU A 227 15.66 -26.62 3.83
C LEU A 227 14.73 -27.58 3.07
N ARG A 228 14.28 -28.65 3.72
CA ARG A 228 13.33 -29.63 3.15
C ARG A 228 11.90 -29.48 3.66
N VAL A 229 11.67 -28.72 4.74
CA VAL A 229 10.36 -28.51 5.36
C VAL A 229 10.22 -27.05 5.78
N VAL A 230 9.08 -26.43 5.45
CA VAL A 230 8.65 -25.13 5.96
C VAL A 230 7.28 -25.36 6.61
N SER A 231 7.21 -25.26 7.94
CA SER A 231 5.94 -25.24 8.68
C SER A 231 5.70 -23.82 9.19
N ASP A 232 4.55 -23.24 8.86
CA ASP A 232 4.17 -21.90 9.31
C ASP A 232 2.70 -21.93 9.74
N HIS A 233 2.37 -21.33 10.87
CA HIS A 233 0.99 -21.25 11.36
C HIS A 233 0.29 -20.05 10.70
N ALA A 234 -0.79 -20.31 9.95
CA ALA A 234 -1.49 -19.32 9.14
C ALA A 234 -2.07 -18.11 9.92
N LEU A 235 -2.11 -18.17 11.26
CA LEU A 235 -2.58 -17.08 12.11
C LEU A 235 -1.56 -15.94 12.30
N VAL A 236 -0.28 -16.12 11.97
CA VAL A 236 0.73 -15.05 12.14
C VAL A 236 0.81 -14.21 10.87
N VAL A 237 0.20 -13.02 10.89
CA VAL A 237 0.10 -12.08 9.75
C VAL A 237 1.47 -11.76 9.11
N ALA A 238 2.52 -11.64 9.92
CA ALA A 238 3.88 -11.40 9.43
C ALA A 238 4.47 -12.64 8.71
N GLY A 239 4.28 -13.84 9.28
CA GLY A 239 4.81 -15.12 8.78
C GLY A 239 4.11 -15.59 7.48
N GLY A 240 2.79 -15.45 7.41
CA GLY A 240 1.97 -15.94 6.30
C GLY A 240 2.35 -15.39 4.91
N SER A 241 2.99 -14.21 4.83
CA SER A 241 3.50 -13.68 3.56
C SER A 241 4.83 -14.31 3.13
N LEU A 242 5.70 -14.65 4.10
CA LEU A 242 7.00 -15.27 3.87
C LEU A 242 6.79 -16.72 3.41
N SER A 243 5.95 -17.49 4.11
CA SER A 243 5.59 -18.86 3.73
C SER A 243 4.96 -18.96 2.35
N ARG A 244 4.05 -18.04 1.99
CA ARG A 244 3.48 -17.96 0.62
C ARG A 244 4.54 -17.65 -0.45
N SER A 245 5.55 -16.83 -0.14
CA SER A 245 6.65 -16.54 -1.07
C SER A 245 7.57 -17.75 -1.25
N THR A 246 7.89 -18.46 -0.17
CA THR A 246 8.72 -19.67 -0.20
C THR A 246 8.02 -20.81 -0.93
N ALA A 247 6.72 -21.02 -0.66
CA ALA A 247 5.92 -22.04 -1.35
C ALA A 247 5.87 -21.82 -2.87
N ARG A 248 5.66 -20.57 -3.33
CA ARG A 248 5.71 -20.24 -4.77
C ARG A 248 7.10 -20.47 -5.38
N SER A 249 8.17 -20.18 -4.64
CA SER A 249 9.53 -20.44 -5.10
C SER A 249 9.85 -21.94 -5.19
N CYS A 250 9.35 -22.77 -4.28
CA CYS A 250 9.52 -24.22 -4.34
C CYS A 250 8.75 -24.86 -5.50
N ALA A 251 7.57 -24.36 -5.83
CA ALA A 251 6.75 -24.84 -6.95
C ALA A 251 7.36 -24.55 -8.34
N SER A 252 8.37 -23.67 -8.43
CA SER A 252 9.05 -23.31 -9.68
C SER A 252 10.33 -24.12 -9.97
N ILE A 253 10.60 -25.15 -9.16
CA ILE A 253 11.73 -26.07 -9.38
C ILE A 253 11.31 -27.09 -10.46
N PRO A 254 11.97 -27.16 -11.63
CA PRO A 254 11.70 -28.22 -12.59
C PRO A 254 12.07 -29.57 -11.98
N THR A 255 11.10 -30.48 -11.90
CA THR A 255 11.33 -31.87 -11.50
C THR A 255 12.10 -32.59 -12.61
N PRO A 256 13.20 -33.30 -12.31
CA PRO A 256 13.81 -34.21 -13.27
C PRO A 256 12.80 -35.31 -13.64
N ALA A 257 12.81 -35.73 -14.90
CA ALA A 257 12.02 -36.88 -15.35
C ALA A 257 12.46 -38.15 -14.62
N GLU A 258 11.46 -38.95 -14.22
CA GLU A 258 11.53 -40.31 -13.69
C GLU A 258 12.29 -40.57 -12.38
N THR A 259 11.56 -40.63 -11.26
CA THR A 259 11.20 -41.90 -10.56
C THR A 259 10.48 -41.58 -9.25
N ALA A 260 9.40 -42.32 -9.00
CA ALA A 260 8.53 -42.33 -7.80
C ALA A 260 7.75 -41.04 -7.48
N THR A 261 6.43 -41.12 -7.67
CA THR A 261 5.41 -40.14 -7.29
C THR A 261 5.34 -39.95 -5.76
N PRO A 262 5.52 -38.73 -5.22
CA PRO A 262 4.92 -38.34 -3.96
C PRO A 262 3.68 -37.49 -4.26
N SER A 263 2.50 -37.97 -3.90
CA SER A 263 1.28 -37.17 -4.02
C SER A 263 1.36 -35.98 -3.05
N CYS A 264 1.60 -34.78 -3.57
CA CYS A 264 1.40 -33.53 -2.84
C CYS A 264 -0.10 -33.16 -2.93
N ARG A 265 -0.95 -33.84 -2.15
CA ARG A 265 -2.28 -33.30 -1.83
C ARG A 265 -2.17 -32.40 -0.59
N PRO A 266 -2.76 -31.20 -0.60
CA PRO A 266 -2.89 -30.41 0.62
C PRO A 266 -3.81 -31.19 1.58
N ARG A 267 -3.25 -31.69 2.69
CA ARG A 267 -4.06 -32.18 3.80
C ARG A 267 -4.63 -30.98 4.53
N THR A 268 -5.85 -30.58 4.17
CA THR A 268 -6.72 -29.83 5.08
C THR A 268 -7.19 -30.80 6.17
N ARG A 269 -6.58 -30.76 7.36
CA ARG A 269 -7.21 -31.36 8.54
C ARG A 269 -8.36 -30.44 8.93
N SER A 270 -9.61 -30.91 8.77
CA SER A 270 -10.75 -30.31 9.44
C SER A 270 -10.60 -30.53 10.95
N PRO A 271 -10.93 -29.56 11.82
CA PRO A 271 -10.92 -29.80 13.26
C PRO A 271 -12.18 -30.59 13.62
N ARG A 272 -12.09 -31.92 13.67
CA ARG A 272 -13.02 -32.73 14.44
C ARG A 272 -12.24 -33.77 15.25
N SER A 273 -12.55 -33.76 16.55
CA SER A 273 -12.23 -34.71 17.61
C SER A 273 -10.76 -35.06 17.85
N ALA A 274 -10.10 -34.25 18.68
CA ALA A 274 -9.07 -34.75 19.59
C ALA A 274 -9.66 -34.74 21.00
N TRP A 275 -10.27 -35.85 21.38
CA TRP A 275 -10.60 -36.14 22.78
C TRP A 275 -9.27 -36.40 23.50
N TRP A 276 -8.97 -35.56 24.49
CA TRP A 276 -7.99 -35.87 25.52
C TRP A 276 -8.71 -36.70 26.57
N SER A 277 -8.30 -37.97 26.74
CA SER A 277 -8.63 -38.75 27.92
C SER A 277 -7.90 -38.14 29.11
N ALA A 278 -8.65 -37.55 30.06
CA ALA A 278 -8.17 -37.21 31.38
C ALA A 278 -8.51 -38.36 32.34
N PRO A 279 -7.66 -38.67 33.35
CA PRO A 279 -8.01 -39.63 34.38
C PRO A 279 -9.08 -39.06 35.33
N ASP A 280 -9.92 -39.96 35.82
CA ASP A 280 -11.05 -39.71 36.72
C ASP A 280 -10.65 -38.89 37.95
N GLY A 281 -11.39 -37.80 38.20
CA GLY A 281 -11.27 -36.95 39.36
C GLY A 281 -12.48 -36.04 39.48
N THR A 282 -13.42 -36.43 40.32
CA THR A 282 -14.67 -35.74 40.65
C THR A 282 -14.44 -34.33 41.22
N ALA A 283 -15.01 -33.30 40.59
CA ALA A 283 -15.33 -32.01 41.23
C ALA A 283 -16.52 -31.35 40.53
N HIS A 284 -17.64 -31.24 41.24
CA HIS A 284 -18.82 -30.49 40.79
C HIS A 284 -18.56 -28.97 40.88
N ALA A 285 -18.91 -28.22 39.84
CA ALA A 285 -18.96 -26.75 39.85
C ALA A 285 -20.42 -26.26 40.01
N PRO A 286 -20.72 -25.22 40.81
CA PRO A 286 -22.08 -24.76 41.06
C PRO A 286 -22.63 -23.86 39.94
N SER A 287 -23.95 -23.91 39.75
CA SER A 287 -24.71 -23.12 38.77
C SER A 287 -24.69 -21.61 39.05
N PRO A 288 -24.78 -20.75 38.03
CA PRO A 288 -24.80 -19.28 38.21
C PRO A 288 -26.18 -18.77 38.71
N PRO A 289 -26.22 -17.67 39.48
CA PRO A 289 -27.47 -17.09 39.98
C PRO A 289 -28.23 -16.28 38.90
N PRO A 290 -29.56 -16.11 39.04
CA PRO A 290 -30.41 -15.38 38.10
C PRO A 290 -30.27 -13.84 38.22
N PRO A 291 -30.69 -13.08 37.17
CA PRO A 291 -30.51 -11.63 37.12
C PRO A 291 -31.48 -10.85 38.02
N VAL A 292 -30.98 -9.76 38.59
CA VAL A 292 -31.71 -8.81 39.48
C VAL A 292 -32.49 -7.79 38.63
N PRO A 293 -33.74 -7.40 38.99
CA PRO A 293 -34.51 -6.41 38.24
C PRO A 293 -34.07 -4.97 38.53
N ALA A 294 -34.14 -4.12 37.50
CA ALA A 294 -33.92 -2.68 37.59
C ALA A 294 -35.05 -1.99 38.36
N SER A 295 -34.70 -1.21 39.37
CA SER A 295 -35.62 -0.28 40.04
C SER A 295 -35.65 1.07 39.32
N ARG A 296 -36.85 1.66 39.31
CA ARG A 296 -37.25 2.96 38.75
C ARG A 296 -36.48 4.15 39.31
#